data_AF-A0A150SPP3-F1
#
_entry.id   AF-A0A150SPP3-F1
#
_cell.length_a   1.000
_cell.length_b   1.000
_cell.length_c   1.000
_cell.angle_alpha   90.00
_cell.angle_beta   90.00
_cell.angle_gamma   90.00
#
_symmetry.space_group_name_H-M   'P 1'
#
loop_
_entity.id
_entity.type
_entity.pdbx_description
1 polymer ?
#
loop_
_entity_poly.entity_id
_entity_poly.type
_entity_poly.pdbx_seq_one_letter_code
_entity_poly.pdbx_strand_id
1 'polypeptide(L)'
;MKHSVRDLLDVVYRYYPRGIDGIEQADIQRYKETEEYGRLVAARRRAGADERWPALLRRIEERFPDRPVMNDSLHLPTGSLDACYSFSFSLPDAANGRTLWFKISFLAPYYIVYSYRLVHFVRQPDRFRVVFGGVNFFIPRSPRDPELVSNSDEERLMSVTFNESYIDFELSADELPYTEWIARDIEATFGCERMPPEVGVVLVPDVTVNLRTVGEARLYDCLFTAGNEWVPPSPREVRTPGVEVDASNLTGRFVAVLKVLAALYKTLWSLMPEAQGAFFGGVTTDGVLRKEEVLRVLAEIRGLMDPPKTPRGIASKRELEGAIRELEPLIASWDGEGEPPAAMVAWASRFLASWPFDPRPGASS
;
A
#
# COMPACT_ATOMS: atom_id res chain seq x y z
N MET A 1 -3.06 23.86 26.83
CA MET A 1 -2.04 23.50 25.83
C MET A 1 -0.79 24.32 26.08
N LYS A 2 0.35 23.66 26.30
CA LYS A 2 1.67 24.22 26.67
C LYS A 2 2.37 24.97 25.55
N HIS A 3 2.09 24.62 24.30
CA HIS A 3 2.72 25.18 23.11
C HIS A 3 1.64 25.65 22.13
N SER A 4 1.90 26.72 21.39
CA SER A 4 1.13 27.04 20.20
C SER A 4 1.50 26.10 19.04
N VAL A 5 0.68 26.07 17.99
CA VAL A 5 1.01 25.33 16.75
C VAL A 5 2.36 25.79 16.19
N ARG A 6 2.65 27.09 16.25
CA ARG A 6 3.93 27.66 15.80
C ARG A 6 5.10 27.11 16.61
N ASP A 7 4.98 27.04 17.93
CA ASP A 7 6.05 26.51 18.78
C ASP A 7 6.30 25.01 18.49
N LEU A 8 5.25 24.24 18.17
CA LEU A 8 5.37 22.85 17.77
C LEU A 8 6.06 22.70 16.41
N LEU A 9 5.78 23.58 15.45
CA LEU A 9 6.50 23.63 14.17
C LEU A 9 7.98 23.94 14.39
N ASP A 10 8.31 24.88 15.27
CA ASP A 10 9.70 25.21 15.62
C ASP A 10 10.43 24.01 16.25
N VAL A 11 9.73 23.21 17.07
CA VAL A 11 10.26 21.93 17.57
C VAL A 11 10.51 20.96 16.41
N VAL A 12 9.57 20.78 15.49
CA VAL A 12 9.73 19.89 14.34
C VAL A 12 10.92 20.31 13.47
N TYR A 13 11.03 21.58 13.12
CA TYR A 13 12.13 22.09 12.28
C TYR A 13 13.51 22.00 12.92
N ARG A 14 13.58 21.78 14.24
CA ARG A 14 14.85 21.48 14.92
C ARG A 14 15.35 20.06 14.61
N TYR A 15 14.45 19.12 14.32
CA TYR A 15 14.76 17.69 14.18
C TYR A 15 14.53 17.14 12.78
N TYR A 16 13.78 17.84 11.94
CA TYR A 16 13.45 17.44 10.58
C TYR A 16 13.92 18.52 9.59
N PRO A 17 14.81 18.19 8.63
CA PRO A 17 15.27 19.14 7.63
C PRO A 17 14.15 19.48 6.65
N ARG A 18 14.15 20.73 6.19
CA ARG A 18 13.11 21.28 5.30
C ARG A 18 13.49 21.09 3.83
N GLY A 19 12.51 20.80 2.98
CA GLY A 19 12.63 20.78 1.52
C GLY A 19 13.45 19.62 0.95
N ILE A 20 13.54 18.49 1.65
CA ILE A 20 14.17 17.26 1.17
C ILE A 20 13.09 16.19 1.05
N ASP A 21 12.78 15.73 -0.16
CA ASP A 21 11.60 14.90 -0.43
C ASP A 21 11.79 13.42 -0.02
N GLY A 22 13.04 12.94 0.04
CA GLY A 22 13.37 11.60 0.54
C GLY A 22 12.90 10.46 -0.35
N ILE A 23 12.44 10.77 -1.58
CA ILE A 23 12.03 9.78 -2.59
C ILE A 23 13.26 9.16 -3.25
N GLU A 24 14.23 10.00 -3.63
CA GLU A 24 15.45 9.54 -4.27
C GLU A 24 16.53 9.13 -3.26
N GLN A 25 17.36 8.14 -3.62
CA GLN A 25 18.45 7.68 -2.76
C GLN A 25 19.43 8.81 -2.39
N ALA A 26 19.65 9.76 -3.30
CA ALA A 26 20.47 10.94 -3.05
C ALA A 26 19.87 11.85 -1.96
N ASP A 27 18.55 12.02 -1.95
CA ASP A 27 17.83 12.80 -0.94
C ASP A 27 17.87 12.12 0.43
N ILE A 28 17.72 10.80 0.49
CA ILE A 28 17.85 10.03 1.74
C ILE A 28 19.24 10.22 2.34
N GLN A 29 20.28 10.21 1.51
CA GLN A 29 21.65 10.42 1.96
C GLN A 29 21.86 11.85 2.47
N ARG A 30 21.42 12.84 1.70
CA ARG A 30 21.46 14.25 2.09
C ARG A 30 20.72 14.51 3.40
N TYR A 31 19.56 13.88 3.59
CA TYR A 31 18.77 13.95 4.83
C TYR A 31 19.58 13.48 6.04
N LYS A 32 20.29 12.34 5.90
CA LYS A 32 21.10 11.75 6.98
C LYS A 32 22.34 12.58 7.35
N GLU A 33 22.79 13.45 6.46
CA GLU A 33 23.94 14.33 6.67
C GLU A 33 23.57 15.64 7.37
N THR A 34 22.28 15.92 7.55
CA THR A 34 21.80 17.15 8.20
C THR A 34 22.02 17.16 9.71
N GLU A 35 22.20 18.35 10.29
CA GLU A 35 22.28 18.52 11.74
C GLU A 35 20.97 18.14 12.42
N GLU A 36 19.84 18.43 11.78
CA GLU A 36 18.48 18.08 12.20
C GLU A 36 18.37 16.57 12.44
N TYR A 37 18.79 15.77 11.45
CA TYR A 37 18.81 14.31 11.58
C TYR A 37 19.74 13.85 12.72
N GLY A 38 20.93 14.44 12.83
CA GLY A 38 21.85 14.17 13.94
C GLY A 38 21.22 14.42 15.31
N ARG A 39 20.50 15.54 15.46
CA ARG A 39 19.74 15.88 16.68
C ARG A 39 18.64 14.86 16.97
N LEU A 40 17.93 14.39 15.93
CA LEU A 40 16.85 13.41 16.06
C LEU A 40 17.38 12.03 16.49
N VAL A 41 18.45 11.55 15.86
CA VAL A 41 19.14 10.29 16.23
C VAL A 41 19.64 10.35 17.68
N ALA A 42 20.22 11.48 18.09
CA ALA A 42 20.66 11.68 19.47
C ALA A 42 19.48 11.67 20.46
N ALA A 43 18.36 12.31 20.11
CA ALA A 43 17.15 12.30 20.94
C ALA A 43 16.59 10.88 21.11
N ARG A 44 16.53 10.10 20.04
CA ARG A 44 16.10 8.68 20.06
C ARG A 44 16.96 7.82 20.96
N ARG A 45 18.29 7.93 20.85
CA ARG A 45 19.22 7.16 21.69
C ARG A 45 19.09 7.55 23.17
N ARG A 46 18.91 8.85 23.47
CA ARG A 46 18.63 9.30 24.84
C ARG A 46 17.32 8.71 25.35
N ALA A 47 16.27 8.71 24.53
CA ALA A 47 15.00 8.10 24.89
C ALA A 47 15.12 6.59 25.13
N GLY A 48 15.84 5.87 24.26
CA GLY A 48 16.09 4.44 24.41
C GLY A 48 16.90 4.07 25.66
N ALA A 49 17.64 5.01 26.23
CA ALA A 49 18.39 4.85 27.48
C ALA A 49 17.65 5.39 28.72
N ASP A 50 16.46 5.97 28.57
CA ASP A 50 15.70 6.57 29.66
C ASP A 50 15.03 5.49 30.52
N GLU A 51 15.53 5.27 31.73
CA GLU A 51 15.03 4.25 32.66
C GLU A 51 13.57 4.48 33.09
N ARG A 52 13.05 5.70 32.92
CA ARG A 52 11.64 6.00 33.20
C ARG A 52 10.70 5.22 32.30
N TRP A 53 11.10 4.90 31.07
CA TRP A 53 10.30 4.17 30.11
C TRP A 53 10.00 2.73 30.54
N PRO A 54 11.00 1.84 30.76
CA PRO A 54 10.73 0.49 31.26
C PRO A 54 10.12 0.49 32.66
N ALA A 55 10.39 1.51 33.49
CA ALA A 55 9.73 1.66 34.78
C ALA A 55 8.22 1.94 34.65
N LEU A 56 7.80 2.77 33.70
CA LEU A 56 6.38 3.00 33.39
C LEU A 56 5.70 1.71 32.94
N LEU A 57 6.29 1.00 31.97
CA LEU A 57 5.71 -0.25 31.46
C LEU A 57 5.49 -1.29 32.56
N ARG A 58 6.48 -1.48 33.44
CA ARG A 58 6.35 -2.39 34.59
C ARG A 58 5.19 -2.00 35.52
N ARG A 59 5.01 -0.72 35.82
CA ARG A 59 3.88 -0.27 36.67
C ARG A 59 2.53 -0.55 36.01
N ILE A 60 2.43 -0.40 34.68
CA ILE A 60 1.22 -0.72 33.93
C ILE A 60 0.93 -2.22 33.98
N GLU A 61 1.96 -3.06 33.77
CA GLU A 61 1.86 -4.52 33.86
C GLU A 61 1.46 -4.98 35.28
N GLU A 62 2.08 -4.42 36.32
CA GLU A 62 1.75 -4.70 37.73
C GLU A 62 0.31 -4.31 38.06
N ARG A 63 -0.19 -3.19 37.48
CA ARG A 63 -1.56 -2.73 37.69
C ARG A 63 -2.59 -3.59 36.97
N PHE A 64 -2.24 -4.13 35.81
CA PHE A 64 -3.12 -4.88 34.93
C PHE A 64 -2.48 -6.23 34.53
N PRO A 65 -2.26 -7.14 35.49
CA PRO A 65 -1.47 -8.36 35.27
C PRO A 65 -2.11 -9.32 34.25
N ASP A 66 -3.43 -9.28 34.10
CA ASP A 66 -4.17 -10.12 33.17
C ASP A 66 -4.24 -9.53 31.75
N ARG A 67 -3.57 -8.39 31.49
CA ARG A 67 -3.65 -7.69 30.21
C ARG A 67 -2.27 -7.51 29.58
N PRO A 68 -2.06 -8.02 28.35
CA PRO A 68 -0.81 -7.82 27.64
C PRO A 68 -0.52 -6.34 27.40
N VAL A 69 0.68 -5.91 27.79
CA VAL A 69 1.29 -4.65 27.41
C VAL A 69 2.40 -4.99 26.41
N MET A 70 2.38 -4.36 25.24
CA MET A 70 3.44 -4.55 24.23
C MET A 70 4.28 -3.29 24.11
N ASN A 71 5.58 -3.41 24.28
CA ASN A 71 6.52 -2.32 24.02
C ASN A 71 6.80 -2.22 22.52
N ASP A 72 6.31 -1.16 21.90
CA ASP A 72 6.47 -0.90 20.46
C ASP A 72 7.67 0.03 20.17
N SER A 73 8.44 0.44 21.20
CA SER A 73 9.58 1.36 21.08
C SER A 73 10.90 0.65 20.75
N LEU A 74 10.86 -0.37 19.91
CA LEU A 74 11.99 -1.29 19.69
C LEU A 74 13.17 -0.62 18.96
N HIS A 75 12.93 0.48 18.24
CA HIS A 75 13.94 1.12 17.41
C HIS A 75 14.66 2.29 18.07
N LEU A 76 14.22 2.76 19.25
CA LEU A 76 14.86 3.88 19.96
C LEU A 76 16.34 3.65 20.27
N PRO A 77 16.79 2.47 20.76
CA PRO A 77 18.21 2.27 21.09
C PRO A 77 19.12 2.35 19.85
N THR A 78 18.61 2.01 18.67
CA THR A 78 19.37 2.08 17.42
C THR A 78 19.44 3.51 16.86
N GLY A 79 18.58 4.41 17.33
CA GLY A 79 18.44 5.77 16.80
C GLY A 79 17.62 5.86 15.51
N SER A 80 16.83 4.82 15.21
CA SER A 80 16.06 4.69 13.97
C SER A 80 14.61 5.23 14.12
N LEU A 81 13.75 4.97 13.13
CA LEU A 81 12.35 5.36 12.83
C LEU A 81 11.51 6.13 13.87
N ASP A 82 11.62 5.89 15.16
CA ASP A 82 10.68 6.39 16.17
C ASP A 82 10.91 7.85 16.60
N ALA A 83 9.84 8.62 16.82
CA ALA A 83 9.85 9.98 17.39
C ALA A 83 9.17 10.05 18.78
N CYS A 84 8.70 8.90 19.29
CA CYS A 84 8.04 8.77 20.58
C CYS A 84 8.38 7.44 21.25
N TYR A 85 8.11 7.33 22.55
CA TYR A 85 7.81 6.05 23.17
C TYR A 85 6.44 5.58 22.69
N SER A 86 6.31 4.32 22.33
CA SER A 86 5.08 3.67 21.87
C SER A 86 4.88 2.37 22.64
N PHE A 87 3.64 2.15 23.08
CA PHE A 87 3.18 0.85 23.56
C PHE A 87 1.70 0.65 23.27
N SER A 88 1.29 -0.61 23.28
CA SER A 88 -0.10 -1.01 23.11
C SER A 88 -0.60 -1.83 24.29
N PHE A 89 -1.90 -1.70 24.55
CA PHE A 89 -2.60 -2.27 25.70
C PHE A 89 -3.87 -2.97 25.20
N SER A 90 -3.91 -4.30 25.34
CA SER A 90 -5.01 -5.12 24.82
C SER A 90 -6.19 -5.14 25.80
N LEU A 91 -7.41 -4.94 25.27
CA LEU A 91 -8.63 -5.00 26.06
C LEU A 91 -9.24 -6.41 26.07
N PRO A 92 -10.01 -6.78 27.12
CA PRO A 92 -10.51 -8.15 27.32
C PRO A 92 -11.49 -8.65 26.24
N ASP A 93 -12.12 -7.75 25.48
CA ASP A 93 -13.01 -8.10 24.37
C ASP A 93 -12.24 -8.27 23.05
N ALA A 94 -11.15 -9.04 23.11
CA ALA A 94 -10.18 -9.23 22.03
C ALA A 94 -10.75 -9.95 20.80
N ALA A 95 -11.99 -10.50 20.87
CA ALA A 95 -12.68 -11.07 19.72
C ALA A 95 -12.82 -10.07 18.56
N ASN A 96 -12.87 -8.77 18.87
CA ASN A 96 -12.93 -7.67 17.90
C ASN A 96 -11.56 -6.98 17.66
N GLY A 97 -10.47 -7.49 18.23
CA GLY A 97 -9.13 -6.91 18.07
C GLY A 97 -8.97 -5.47 18.59
N ARG A 98 -9.66 -5.12 19.69
CA ARG A 98 -9.58 -3.77 20.30
C ARG A 98 -8.32 -3.59 21.13
N THR A 99 -7.51 -2.61 20.75
CA THR A 99 -6.21 -2.31 21.38
C THR A 99 -6.09 -0.82 21.59
N LEU A 100 -5.73 -0.39 22.80
CA LEU A 100 -5.38 1.00 23.08
C LEU A 100 -3.92 1.22 22.75
N TRP A 101 -3.63 2.27 22.00
CA TRP A 101 -2.27 2.69 21.69
C TRP A 101 -1.94 3.96 22.43
N PHE A 102 -0.74 4.00 23.01
CA PHE A 102 -0.21 5.15 23.71
C PHE A 102 1.12 5.53 23.08
N LYS A 103 1.22 6.80 22.67
CA LYS A 103 2.44 7.35 22.10
C LYS A 103 2.84 8.62 22.87
N ILE A 104 4.06 8.67 23.35
CA ILE A 104 4.58 9.73 24.23
C ILE A 104 5.78 10.36 23.53
N SER A 105 5.65 11.59 23.06
CA SER A 105 6.73 12.25 22.35
C SER A 105 7.87 12.54 23.32
N PHE A 106 9.11 12.24 22.91
CA PHE A 106 10.31 12.70 23.61
C PHE A 106 10.88 13.99 22.99
N LEU A 107 10.24 14.51 21.93
CA LEU A 107 10.59 15.77 21.27
C LEU A 107 9.79 16.96 21.82
N ALA A 108 8.56 16.72 22.25
CA ALA A 108 7.67 17.71 22.85
C ALA A 108 6.91 17.09 24.05
N PRO A 109 6.44 17.88 25.04
CA PRO A 109 5.82 17.35 26.26
C PRO A 109 4.35 16.98 26.02
N TYR A 110 4.11 16.09 25.05
CA TYR A 110 2.80 15.65 24.63
C TYR A 110 2.73 14.14 24.52
N TYR A 111 1.55 13.60 24.84
CA TYR A 111 1.20 12.22 24.52
C TYR A 111 -0.12 12.18 23.74
N ILE A 112 -0.34 11.06 23.05
CA ILE A 112 -1.62 10.71 22.45
C ILE A 112 -2.03 9.32 22.90
N VAL A 113 -3.34 9.14 22.95
CA VAL A 113 -3.98 7.84 23.15
C VAL A 113 -5.09 7.71 22.12
N TYR A 114 -5.16 6.55 21.48
CA TYR A 114 -6.22 6.19 20.56
C TYR A 114 -6.58 4.72 20.68
N SER A 115 -7.84 4.42 20.39
CA SER A 115 -8.32 3.05 20.23
C SER A 115 -8.05 2.60 18.79
N TYR A 116 -7.48 1.41 18.66
CA TYR A 116 -7.33 0.69 17.41
C TYR A 116 -8.33 -0.45 17.40
N ARG A 117 -9.11 -0.56 16.33
CA ARG A 117 -10.04 -1.67 16.11
C ARG A 117 -9.95 -2.17 14.69
N LEU A 118 -10.06 -3.48 14.53
CA LEU A 118 -10.28 -4.09 13.22
C LEU A 118 -11.79 -4.10 12.96
N VAL A 119 -12.20 -3.43 11.89
CA VAL A 119 -13.58 -3.44 11.44
C VAL A 119 -13.72 -4.47 10.33
N HIS A 120 -14.60 -5.43 10.56
CA HIS A 120 -14.95 -6.45 9.59
C HIS A 120 -15.97 -5.88 8.59
N PHE A 121 -15.58 -5.78 7.32
CA PHE A 121 -16.47 -5.41 6.23
C PHE A 121 -16.93 -6.65 5.48
N VAL A 122 -18.22 -6.65 5.14
CA VAL A 122 -18.80 -7.53 4.13
C VAL A 122 -19.40 -6.63 3.07
N ARG A 123 -18.80 -6.63 1.87
CA ARG A 123 -19.24 -5.78 0.75
C ARG A 123 -19.33 -6.57 -0.54
N GLN A 124 -20.16 -6.09 -1.45
CA GLN A 124 -20.14 -6.61 -2.82
C GLN A 124 -18.85 -6.14 -3.50
N PRO A 125 -18.10 -7.05 -4.14
CA PRO A 125 -16.93 -6.67 -4.93
C PRO A 125 -17.35 -5.78 -6.10
N ASP A 126 -16.67 -4.65 -6.26
CA ASP A 126 -16.85 -3.68 -7.34
C ASP A 126 -15.82 -3.85 -8.47
N ARG A 127 -14.86 -4.75 -8.26
CA ARG A 127 -13.78 -5.10 -9.18
C ARG A 127 -13.36 -6.54 -9.00
N PHE A 128 -12.70 -7.10 -10.00
CA PHE A 128 -12.14 -8.44 -9.92
C PHE A 128 -10.81 -8.56 -10.66
N ARG A 129 -10.07 -9.62 -10.35
CA ARG A 129 -8.82 -10.00 -11.01
C ARG A 129 -9.02 -11.32 -11.74
N VAL A 130 -8.41 -11.43 -12.92
CA VAL A 130 -8.31 -12.69 -13.68
C VAL A 130 -6.87 -12.93 -14.04
N VAL A 131 -6.39 -14.16 -13.86
CA VAL A 131 -5.13 -14.61 -14.46
C VAL A 131 -5.44 -15.30 -15.78
N PHE A 132 -4.97 -14.72 -16.89
CA PHE A 132 -5.23 -15.27 -18.22
C PHE A 132 -3.95 -15.25 -19.06
N GLY A 133 -3.57 -16.39 -19.63
CA GLY A 133 -2.37 -16.50 -20.48
C GLY A 133 -1.04 -16.18 -19.77
N GLY A 134 -1.02 -16.22 -18.44
CA GLY A 134 0.11 -15.79 -17.60
C GLY A 134 0.13 -14.30 -17.27
N VAL A 135 -0.91 -13.55 -17.65
CA VAL A 135 -1.08 -12.11 -17.41
C VAL A 135 -2.12 -11.89 -16.32
N ASN A 136 -1.83 -10.99 -15.39
CA ASN A 136 -2.78 -10.52 -14.38
C ASN A 136 -3.62 -9.39 -14.97
N PHE A 137 -4.93 -9.56 -15.05
CA PHE A 137 -5.87 -8.51 -15.44
C PHE A 137 -6.66 -8.00 -14.23
N PHE A 138 -6.76 -6.69 -14.08
CA PHE A 138 -7.57 -6.01 -13.08
C PHE A 138 -8.76 -5.31 -13.76
N ILE A 139 -9.97 -5.69 -13.38
CA ILE A 139 -11.20 -5.23 -14.01
C ILE A 139 -11.96 -4.34 -13.02
N PRO A 140 -12.10 -3.02 -13.25
CA PRO A 140 -12.83 -2.11 -12.38
C PRO A 140 -14.36 -2.17 -12.64
N ARG A 141 -14.92 -3.38 -12.77
CA ARG A 141 -16.35 -3.64 -12.92
C ARG A 141 -16.75 -4.78 -11.99
N SER A 142 -18.03 -4.84 -11.65
CA SER A 142 -18.56 -5.90 -10.78
C SER A 142 -18.28 -7.29 -11.40
N PRO A 143 -17.85 -8.30 -10.62
CA PRO A 143 -17.80 -9.68 -11.08
C PRO A 143 -19.19 -10.30 -11.30
N ARG A 144 -20.26 -9.56 -11.05
CA ARG A 144 -21.64 -9.94 -11.36
C ARG A 144 -22.13 -9.36 -12.68
N ASP A 145 -21.26 -8.66 -13.39
CA ASP A 145 -21.58 -8.11 -14.69
C ASP A 145 -21.77 -9.23 -15.72
N PRO A 146 -22.99 -9.46 -16.22
CA PRO A 146 -23.28 -10.58 -17.11
C PRO A 146 -22.62 -10.39 -18.49
N GLU A 147 -22.12 -9.20 -18.82
CA GLU A 147 -21.32 -8.99 -20.04
C GLU A 147 -19.94 -9.64 -19.92
N LEU A 148 -19.41 -9.78 -18.70
CA LEU A 148 -18.04 -10.23 -18.43
C LEU A 148 -17.98 -11.62 -17.79
N VAL A 149 -18.93 -11.94 -16.90
CA VAL A 149 -18.94 -13.18 -16.12
C VAL A 149 -20.20 -13.99 -16.46
N SER A 150 -20.02 -15.23 -16.91
CA SER A 150 -21.08 -16.14 -17.32
C SER A 150 -21.75 -16.86 -16.15
N ASN A 151 -21.04 -17.04 -15.04
CA ASN A 151 -21.55 -17.65 -13.81
C ASN A 151 -21.43 -16.67 -12.62
N SER A 152 -22.38 -15.73 -12.53
CA SER A 152 -22.40 -14.66 -11.52
C SER A 152 -22.97 -15.07 -10.16
N ASP A 153 -23.49 -16.30 -10.05
CA ASP A 153 -24.22 -16.79 -8.87
C ASP A 153 -23.31 -17.51 -7.87
N GLU A 154 -22.02 -17.58 -8.15
CA GLU A 154 -21.04 -18.10 -7.19
C GLU A 154 -21.03 -17.25 -5.92
N GLU A 155 -21.21 -17.89 -4.77
CA GLU A 155 -21.30 -17.23 -3.46
C GLU A 155 -20.09 -16.31 -3.18
N ARG A 156 -18.89 -16.69 -3.64
CA ARG A 156 -17.66 -15.87 -3.52
C ARG A 156 -17.70 -14.54 -4.28
N LEU A 157 -18.60 -14.38 -5.26
CA LEU A 157 -18.79 -13.16 -6.03
C LEU A 157 -19.88 -12.25 -5.43
N MET A 158 -20.65 -12.79 -4.49
CA MET A 158 -21.75 -12.08 -3.83
C MET A 158 -21.23 -11.10 -2.77
N SER A 159 -20.19 -11.48 -2.04
CA SER A 159 -19.54 -10.61 -1.07
C SER A 159 -18.08 -10.98 -0.84
N VAL A 160 -17.25 -9.97 -0.64
CA VAL A 160 -15.91 -10.12 -0.07
C VAL A 160 -15.93 -9.69 1.39
N THR A 161 -15.32 -10.53 2.22
CA THR A 161 -15.07 -10.22 3.63
C THR A 161 -13.63 -9.76 3.77
N PHE A 162 -13.43 -8.60 4.38
CA PHE A 162 -12.10 -8.06 4.62
C PHE A 162 -12.08 -7.21 5.89
N ASN A 163 -10.89 -7.02 6.44
CA ASN A 163 -10.70 -6.25 7.67
C ASN A 163 -10.01 -4.94 7.32
N GLU A 164 -10.48 -3.85 7.91
CA GLU A 164 -9.83 -2.56 7.82
C GLU A 164 -9.48 -2.09 9.23
N SER A 165 -8.30 -1.50 9.39
CA SER A 165 -7.93 -0.82 10.64
C SER A 165 -8.67 0.50 10.77
N TYR A 166 -9.14 0.78 11.99
CA TYR A 166 -9.70 2.06 12.38
C TYR A 166 -9.00 2.57 13.63
N ILE A 167 -8.64 3.84 13.61
CA ILE A 167 -8.14 4.58 14.76
C ILE A 167 -9.22 5.55 15.22
N ASP A 168 -9.46 5.59 16.53
CA ASP A 168 -10.43 6.47 17.16
C ASP A 168 -9.79 7.20 18.34
N PHE A 169 -9.87 8.54 18.36
CA PHE A 169 -9.40 9.35 19.48
C PHE A 169 -10.49 9.55 20.54
N GLU A 170 -11.76 9.33 20.17
CA GLU A 170 -12.89 9.30 21.09
C GLU A 170 -13.02 7.90 21.68
N LEU A 171 -12.63 7.79 22.94
CA LEU A 171 -12.57 6.52 23.66
C LEU A 171 -13.95 6.15 24.19
N SER A 172 -14.30 4.87 24.13
CA SER A 172 -15.57 4.37 24.65
C SER A 172 -15.58 4.34 26.19
N ALA A 173 -16.78 4.28 26.79
CA ALA A 173 -16.94 4.33 28.24
C ALA A 173 -16.22 3.19 28.98
N ASP A 174 -16.04 2.03 28.34
CA ASP A 174 -15.27 0.89 28.85
C ASP A 174 -13.75 1.07 28.72
N GLU A 175 -13.27 1.99 27.87
CA GLU A 175 -11.85 2.29 27.67
C GLU A 175 -11.34 3.38 28.64
N LEU A 176 -12.22 4.30 29.03
CA LEU A 176 -11.88 5.43 29.91
C LEU A 176 -11.18 5.03 31.21
N PRO A 177 -11.64 4.01 31.98
CA PRO A 177 -11.00 3.66 33.25
C PRO A 177 -9.52 3.24 33.10
N TYR A 178 -9.17 2.58 31.99
CA TYR A 178 -7.79 2.19 31.71
C TYR A 178 -6.96 3.40 31.27
N THR A 179 -7.49 4.16 30.32
CA THR A 179 -6.78 5.31 29.76
C THR A 179 -6.57 6.41 30.79
N GLU A 180 -7.51 6.68 31.69
CA GLU A 180 -7.35 7.68 32.76
C GLU A 180 -6.28 7.31 33.78
N TRP A 181 -6.15 6.03 34.13
CA TRP A 181 -5.10 5.60 35.04
C TRP A 181 -3.72 5.68 34.37
N ILE A 182 -3.62 5.14 33.15
CA ILE A 182 -2.36 5.14 32.38
C ILE A 182 -1.93 6.56 32.03
N ALA A 183 -2.87 7.42 31.61
CA ALA A 183 -2.61 8.83 31.32
C ALA A 183 -2.00 9.56 32.53
N ARG A 184 -2.59 9.40 33.72
CA ARG A 184 -2.05 10.01 34.94
C ARG A 184 -0.64 9.55 35.24
N ASP A 185 -0.33 8.27 35.02
CA ASP A 185 1.01 7.75 35.26
C ASP A 185 2.03 8.23 34.21
N ILE A 186 1.61 8.39 32.95
CA ILE A 186 2.38 9.02 31.87
C ILE A 186 2.70 10.48 32.23
N GLU A 187 1.68 11.25 32.61
CA GLU A 187 1.80 12.67 32.98
C GLU A 187 2.71 12.84 34.20
N ALA A 188 2.59 11.99 35.21
CA ALA A 188 3.46 12.00 36.38
C ALA A 188 4.92 11.64 36.04
N THR A 189 5.15 10.72 35.09
CA THR A 189 6.49 10.24 34.71
C THR A 189 7.24 11.23 33.82
N PHE A 190 6.53 11.80 32.84
CA PHE A 190 7.14 12.59 31.77
C PHE A 190 6.80 14.07 31.81
N GLY A 191 5.84 14.50 32.65
CA GLY A 191 5.42 15.90 32.73
C GLY A 191 4.76 16.39 31.44
N CYS A 192 4.17 15.50 30.65
CA CYS A 192 3.48 15.82 29.40
C CYS A 192 1.98 16.10 29.61
N GLU A 193 1.25 16.45 28.56
CA GLU A 193 -0.22 16.54 28.53
C GLU A 193 -0.77 15.89 27.25
N ARG A 194 -2.07 15.56 27.22
CA ARG A 194 -2.70 14.98 26.02
C ARG A 194 -2.74 16.02 24.89
N MET A 195 -2.26 15.68 23.71
CA MET A 195 -2.38 16.54 22.52
C MET A 195 -3.81 16.48 21.96
N PRO A 196 -4.47 17.63 21.72
CA PRO A 196 -5.75 17.67 21.00
C PRO A 196 -5.63 17.12 19.57
N PRO A 197 -6.59 16.31 19.09
CA PRO A 197 -6.53 15.75 17.74
C PRO A 197 -6.42 16.78 16.62
N GLU A 198 -7.07 17.92 16.77
CA GLU A 198 -7.12 19.00 15.78
C GLU A 198 -5.74 19.63 15.57
N VAL A 199 -4.86 19.56 16.58
CA VAL A 199 -3.48 20.06 16.50
C VAL A 199 -2.60 19.04 15.82
N GLY A 200 -2.76 17.76 16.14
CA GLY A 200 -1.96 16.69 15.55
C GLY A 200 -2.08 16.56 14.04
N VAL A 201 -3.25 16.91 13.48
CA VAL A 201 -3.53 16.86 12.03
C VAL A 201 -3.02 18.06 11.24
N VAL A 202 -2.45 19.08 11.91
CA VAL A 202 -1.87 20.24 11.21
C VAL A 202 -0.70 19.79 10.34
N LEU A 203 -0.72 20.23 9.08
CA LEU A 203 0.32 19.93 8.09
C LEU A 203 1.64 20.63 8.43
N VAL A 204 2.74 19.91 8.16
CA VAL A 204 4.11 20.41 8.11
C VAL A 204 4.57 20.25 6.66
N PRO A 205 4.21 21.20 5.77
CA PRO A 205 4.17 20.96 4.33
C PRO A 205 5.56 20.83 3.68
N ASP A 206 6.62 21.10 4.42
CA ASP A 206 7.98 21.24 3.91
C ASP A 206 8.96 20.27 4.56
N VAL A 207 8.46 19.22 5.23
CA VAL A 207 9.30 18.14 5.76
C VAL A 207 8.84 16.79 5.19
N THR A 208 9.80 15.89 5.01
CA THR A 208 9.55 14.47 4.76
C THR A 208 9.81 13.70 6.04
N VAL A 209 8.93 12.76 6.37
CA VAL A 209 9.08 11.88 7.53
C VAL A 209 8.52 10.48 7.22
N ASN A 210 9.34 9.46 7.46
CA ASN A 210 9.02 8.05 7.21
C ASN A 210 8.53 7.83 5.77
N LEU A 211 7.24 7.48 5.59
CA LEU A 211 6.60 7.21 4.29
C LEU A 211 5.85 8.44 3.73
N ARG A 212 5.91 9.61 4.39
CA ARG A 212 5.23 10.85 3.96
C ARG A 212 6.20 11.73 3.19
N THR A 213 5.82 12.10 1.98
CA THR A 213 6.53 13.05 1.12
C THR A 213 6.25 14.49 1.55
N VAL A 214 6.97 15.44 0.94
CA VAL A 214 6.75 16.87 1.15
C VAL A 214 5.29 17.22 0.82
N GLY A 215 4.65 17.96 1.72
CA GLY A 215 3.25 18.38 1.60
C GLY A 215 2.24 17.47 2.30
N GLU A 216 2.65 16.27 2.72
CA GLU A 216 1.76 15.29 3.36
C GLU A 216 1.97 15.13 4.88
N ALA A 217 3.17 15.47 5.36
CA ALA A 217 3.53 15.29 6.77
C ALA A 217 2.66 16.13 7.71
N ARG A 218 2.32 15.57 8.87
CA ARG A 218 1.56 16.23 9.94
C ARG A 218 2.38 16.29 11.23
N LEU A 219 1.94 17.10 12.19
CA LEU A 219 2.53 17.12 13.53
C LEU A 219 2.51 15.73 14.19
N TYR A 220 1.48 14.91 13.95
CA TYR A 220 1.46 13.52 14.39
C TYR A 220 2.58 12.67 13.81
N ASP A 221 2.86 12.78 12.52
CA ASP A 221 3.92 12.00 11.88
C ASP A 221 5.29 12.37 12.45
N CYS A 222 5.50 13.66 12.72
CA CYS A 222 6.77 14.20 13.20
C CYS A 222 7.02 13.93 14.70
N LEU A 223 5.97 13.98 15.53
CA LEU A 223 6.09 13.90 17.00
C LEU A 223 5.80 12.51 17.58
N PHE A 224 5.06 11.67 16.85
CA PHE A 224 4.56 10.39 17.35
C PHE A 224 4.83 9.21 16.41
N THR A 225 5.68 9.40 15.39
CA THR A 225 5.99 8.43 14.33
C THR A 225 4.74 8.05 13.53
N ALA A 226 4.76 8.29 12.22
CA ALA A 226 3.70 7.90 11.30
C ALA A 226 3.03 6.55 11.64
N GLY A 227 1.75 6.59 12.00
CA GLY A 227 0.80 5.50 11.75
C GLY A 227 0.10 5.81 10.43
N ASN A 228 -0.17 4.80 9.61
CA ASN A 228 -0.68 5.01 8.24
C ASN A 228 -2.05 5.73 8.18
N GLU A 229 -2.75 5.89 9.31
CA GLU A 229 -4.17 6.28 9.36
C GLU A 229 -4.50 7.23 10.52
N TRP A 230 -3.82 8.38 10.66
CA TRP A 230 -4.23 9.39 11.65
C TRP A 230 -5.62 9.99 11.36
N VAL A 231 -6.06 9.91 10.12
CA VAL A 231 -7.41 10.26 9.69
C VAL A 231 -7.99 8.99 9.09
N PRO A 232 -8.92 8.31 9.77
CA PRO A 232 -9.57 7.14 9.21
C PRO A 232 -10.39 7.59 8.00
N PRO A 233 -10.28 6.91 6.84
CA PRO A 233 -11.21 7.14 5.74
C PRO A 233 -12.62 6.86 6.23
N SER A 234 -13.61 7.59 5.70
CA SER A 234 -15.00 7.20 5.92
C SER A 234 -15.16 5.73 5.52
N PRO A 235 -16.01 4.92 6.20
CA PRO A 235 -16.32 3.58 5.71
C PRO A 235 -16.66 3.57 4.22
N ARG A 236 -17.33 4.60 3.70
CA ARG A 236 -17.66 4.71 2.27
C ARG A 236 -16.45 4.89 1.35
N GLU A 237 -15.34 5.41 1.86
CA GLU A 237 -14.09 5.65 1.13
C GLU A 237 -13.16 4.44 1.14
N VAL A 238 -13.39 3.47 2.04
CA VAL A 238 -12.65 2.20 2.06
C VAL A 238 -12.92 1.43 0.77
N ARG A 239 -11.88 1.24 -0.04
CA ARG A 239 -11.98 0.53 -1.32
C ARG A 239 -12.20 -0.96 -1.06
N THR A 240 -13.27 -1.51 -1.65
CA THR A 240 -13.53 -2.95 -1.59
C THR A 240 -12.39 -3.71 -2.29
N PRO A 241 -11.79 -4.73 -1.66
CA PRO A 241 -10.83 -5.59 -2.32
C PRO A 241 -11.45 -6.27 -3.54
N GLY A 242 -10.66 -6.46 -4.60
CA GLY A 242 -11.09 -7.23 -5.75
C GLY A 242 -11.13 -8.73 -5.41
N VAL A 243 -12.01 -9.47 -6.06
CA VAL A 243 -12.06 -10.94 -5.98
C VAL A 243 -11.35 -11.58 -7.18
N GLU A 244 -10.81 -12.77 -7.02
CA GLU A 244 -10.28 -13.53 -8.15
C GLU A 244 -11.41 -14.32 -8.84
N VAL A 245 -11.56 -14.12 -10.15
CA VAL A 245 -12.52 -14.85 -10.99
C VAL A 245 -11.74 -15.79 -11.90
N ASP A 246 -12.14 -17.06 -11.90
CA ASP A 246 -11.55 -18.05 -12.78
C ASP A 246 -11.92 -17.74 -14.24
N ALA A 247 -10.96 -17.90 -15.15
CA ALA A 247 -11.17 -17.65 -16.57
C ALA A 247 -12.31 -18.48 -17.19
N SER A 248 -12.61 -19.66 -16.63
CA SER A 248 -13.71 -20.52 -17.05
C SER A 248 -15.11 -19.93 -16.78
N ASN A 249 -15.20 -18.98 -15.84
CA ASN A 249 -16.45 -18.29 -15.48
C ASN A 249 -16.67 -17.01 -16.29
N LEU A 250 -15.82 -16.71 -17.26
CA LEU A 250 -15.97 -15.51 -18.09
C LEU A 250 -16.87 -15.78 -19.30
N THR A 251 -17.44 -14.71 -19.85
CA THR A 251 -18.16 -14.80 -21.13
C THR A 251 -17.19 -15.07 -22.28
N GLY A 252 -17.66 -15.74 -23.33
CA GLY A 252 -16.83 -16.01 -24.52
C GLY A 252 -16.27 -14.73 -25.15
N ARG A 253 -17.09 -13.67 -25.19
CA ARG A 253 -16.69 -12.33 -25.65
C ARG A 253 -15.55 -11.76 -24.80
N PHE A 254 -15.66 -11.82 -23.48
CA PHE A 254 -14.61 -11.27 -22.62
C PHE A 254 -13.33 -12.10 -22.67
N VAL A 255 -13.43 -13.43 -22.77
CA VAL A 255 -12.28 -14.31 -23.04
C VAL A 255 -11.58 -13.93 -24.34
N ALA A 256 -12.33 -13.59 -25.40
CA ALA A 256 -11.75 -13.15 -26.67
C ALA A 256 -10.92 -11.87 -26.51
N VAL A 257 -11.43 -10.89 -25.76
CA VAL A 257 -10.70 -9.65 -25.41
C VAL A 257 -9.42 -9.97 -24.62
N LEU A 258 -9.52 -10.74 -23.54
CA LEU A 258 -8.37 -11.08 -22.70
C LEU A 258 -7.30 -11.87 -23.45
N LYS A 259 -7.68 -12.72 -24.41
CA LYS A 259 -6.74 -13.45 -25.28
C LYS A 259 -5.87 -12.50 -26.09
N VAL A 260 -6.49 -11.52 -26.76
CA VAL A 260 -5.75 -10.56 -27.59
C VAL A 260 -4.84 -9.69 -26.73
N LEU A 261 -5.37 -9.15 -25.62
CA LEU A 261 -4.57 -8.36 -24.68
C LEU A 261 -3.41 -9.17 -24.09
N ALA A 262 -3.64 -10.43 -23.70
CA ALA A 262 -2.59 -11.27 -23.12
C ALA A 262 -1.45 -11.50 -24.12
N ALA A 263 -1.74 -11.73 -25.40
CA ALA A 263 -0.71 -11.88 -26.44
C ALA A 263 0.13 -10.60 -26.61
N LEU A 264 -0.53 -9.43 -26.64
CA LEU A 264 0.13 -8.12 -26.76
C LEU A 264 1.02 -7.81 -25.54
N TYR A 265 0.47 -7.90 -24.33
CA TYR A 265 1.22 -7.57 -23.11
C TYR A 265 2.34 -8.57 -22.82
N LYS A 266 2.16 -9.85 -23.15
CA LYS A 266 3.24 -10.85 -23.04
C LYS A 266 4.40 -10.54 -23.98
N THR A 267 4.11 -10.02 -25.17
CA THR A 267 5.13 -9.51 -26.10
C THR A 267 5.83 -8.28 -25.52
N LEU A 268 5.06 -7.29 -25.09
CA LEU A 268 5.58 -6.04 -24.53
C LEU A 268 6.53 -6.31 -23.35
N TRP A 269 6.09 -7.07 -22.36
CA TRP A 269 6.89 -7.34 -21.16
C TRP A 269 8.13 -8.17 -21.44
N SER A 270 8.12 -9.03 -22.47
CA SER A 270 9.32 -9.78 -22.88
C SER A 270 10.43 -8.86 -23.41
N LEU A 271 10.08 -7.66 -23.87
CA LEU A 271 10.98 -6.66 -24.42
C LEU A 271 11.41 -5.59 -23.40
N MET A 272 10.82 -5.58 -22.20
CA MET A 272 11.13 -4.61 -21.14
C MET A 272 12.17 -5.17 -20.16
N PRO A 273 13.34 -4.52 -19.99
CA PRO A 273 14.37 -4.97 -19.04
C PRO A 273 13.89 -5.01 -17.57
N GLU A 274 13.07 -4.05 -17.16
CA GLU A 274 12.55 -3.93 -15.80
C GLU A 274 11.55 -5.06 -15.46
N ALA A 275 10.93 -5.64 -16.49
CA ALA A 275 10.00 -6.75 -16.35
C ALA A 275 10.68 -8.11 -16.08
N GLN A 276 11.98 -8.24 -16.32
CA GLN A 276 12.73 -9.50 -16.09
C GLN A 276 13.13 -9.71 -14.61
N GLY A 277 12.95 -8.70 -13.76
CA GLY A 277 13.47 -8.68 -12.38
C GLY A 277 12.45 -8.93 -11.26
N ALA A 278 11.25 -8.35 -11.30
CA ALA A 278 10.25 -8.49 -10.22
C ALA A 278 8.91 -7.78 -10.52
N PHE A 279 8.43 -7.72 -11.77
CA PHE A 279 7.23 -6.91 -12.03
C PHE A 279 5.93 -7.66 -11.68
N PHE A 280 5.33 -7.25 -10.55
CA PHE A 280 3.98 -7.65 -10.10
C PHE A 280 2.86 -6.81 -10.76
N GLY A 281 3.15 -6.09 -11.84
CA GLY A 281 2.16 -5.25 -12.52
C GLY A 281 1.18 -6.06 -13.36
N GLY A 282 -0.12 -5.85 -13.14
CA GLY A 282 -1.18 -6.36 -14.01
C GLY A 282 -1.71 -5.28 -14.93
N VAL A 283 -2.48 -5.71 -15.93
CA VAL A 283 -3.13 -4.84 -16.92
C VAL A 283 -4.50 -4.46 -16.40
N THR A 284 -4.82 -3.16 -16.36
CA THR A 284 -6.19 -2.72 -16.07
C THR A 284 -6.99 -2.64 -17.37
N THR A 285 -8.16 -3.27 -17.41
CA THR A 285 -9.06 -3.22 -18.58
C THR A 285 -10.52 -3.21 -18.12
N ASP A 286 -11.38 -2.50 -18.83
CA ASP A 286 -12.83 -2.46 -18.58
C ASP A 286 -13.61 -3.56 -19.33
N GLY A 287 -12.88 -4.46 -20.00
CA GLY A 287 -13.44 -5.55 -20.79
C GLY A 287 -13.80 -5.18 -22.23
N VAL A 288 -13.49 -3.95 -22.67
CA VAL A 288 -13.68 -3.51 -24.04
C VAL A 288 -12.33 -3.35 -24.72
N LEU A 289 -12.10 -4.09 -25.80
CA LEU A 289 -10.91 -3.90 -26.62
C LEU A 289 -11.13 -2.67 -27.52
N ARG A 290 -10.13 -1.79 -27.56
CA ARG A 290 -10.14 -0.60 -28.43
C ARG A 290 -8.96 -0.65 -29.40
N LYS A 291 -9.18 -0.28 -30.65
CA LYS A 291 -8.12 -0.27 -31.68
C LYS A 291 -6.97 0.65 -31.31
N GLU A 292 -7.26 1.80 -30.71
CA GLU A 292 -6.27 2.78 -30.26
C GLU A 292 -5.37 2.18 -29.18
N GLU A 293 -5.94 1.40 -28.26
CA GLU A 293 -5.18 0.71 -27.22
C GLU A 293 -4.23 -0.33 -27.84
N VAL A 294 -4.73 -1.14 -28.76
CA VAL A 294 -3.94 -2.15 -29.47
C VAL A 294 -2.80 -1.50 -30.27
N LEU A 295 -3.10 -0.44 -31.02
CA LEU A 295 -2.11 0.30 -31.82
C LEU A 295 -1.06 0.97 -30.93
N ARG A 296 -1.47 1.52 -29.78
CA ARG A 296 -0.55 2.09 -28.78
C ARG A 296 0.43 1.05 -28.26
N VAL A 297 -0.06 -0.10 -27.83
CA VAL A 297 0.78 -1.20 -27.32
C VAL A 297 1.74 -1.71 -28.42
N LEU A 298 1.26 -1.81 -29.66
CA LEU A 298 2.12 -2.18 -30.80
C LEU A 298 3.21 -1.16 -31.11
N ALA A 299 2.90 0.14 -31.03
CA ALA A 299 3.89 1.19 -31.21
C ALA A 299 5.01 1.10 -30.16
N GLU A 300 4.65 0.81 -28.91
CA GLU A 300 5.60 0.60 -27.81
C GLU A 300 6.48 -0.63 -28.06
N ILE A 301 5.87 -1.76 -28.44
CA ILE A 301 6.59 -2.99 -28.81
C ILE A 301 7.61 -2.69 -29.93
N ARG A 302 7.23 -1.97 -30.98
CA ARG A 302 8.14 -1.60 -32.08
C ARG A 302 9.31 -0.76 -31.58
N GLY A 303 9.04 0.25 -30.75
CA GLY A 303 10.09 1.08 -30.16
C GLY A 303 11.09 0.27 -29.32
N LEU A 304 10.62 -0.78 -28.65
CA LEU A 304 11.48 -1.67 -27.87
C LEU A 304 12.20 -2.75 -28.70
N MET A 305 11.80 -3.00 -29.95
CA MET A 305 12.46 -3.95 -30.84
C MET A 305 13.59 -3.33 -31.70
N ASP A 306 13.76 -2.02 -31.70
CA ASP A 306 14.73 -1.32 -32.55
C ASP A 306 15.68 -0.38 -31.76
N PRO A 307 16.82 -0.90 -31.22
CA PRO A 307 17.19 -2.31 -31.10
C PRO A 307 16.62 -2.96 -29.81
N PRO A 308 16.45 -4.30 -29.77
CA PRO A 308 15.98 -4.98 -28.56
C PRO A 308 17.02 -4.91 -27.46
N LYS A 309 16.57 -4.52 -26.26
CA LYS A 309 17.44 -4.32 -25.09
C LYS A 309 17.53 -5.54 -24.18
N THR A 310 16.58 -6.47 -24.27
CA THR A 310 16.53 -7.66 -23.42
C THR A 310 17.14 -8.88 -24.12
N PRO A 311 17.80 -9.80 -23.37
CA PRO A 311 18.29 -11.07 -23.94
C PRO A 311 17.20 -11.86 -24.67
N ARG A 312 15.98 -11.84 -24.12
CA ARG A 312 14.79 -12.47 -24.71
C ARG A 312 14.34 -11.78 -25.99
N GLY A 313 14.32 -10.44 -26.00
CA GLY A 313 14.02 -9.65 -27.20
C GLY A 313 15.02 -9.88 -28.32
N ILE A 314 16.31 -10.04 -27.99
CA ILE A 314 17.36 -10.37 -28.96
C ILE A 314 17.13 -11.78 -29.54
N ALA A 315 16.88 -12.77 -28.68
CA ALA A 315 16.72 -14.17 -29.10
C ALA A 315 15.45 -14.40 -29.94
N SER A 316 14.34 -13.74 -29.59
CA SER A 316 13.03 -13.93 -30.25
C SER A 316 12.69 -12.83 -31.27
N LYS A 317 13.64 -11.95 -31.64
CA LYS A 317 13.37 -10.79 -32.51
C LYS A 317 12.61 -11.16 -33.79
N ARG A 318 13.09 -12.16 -34.53
CA ARG A 318 12.47 -12.58 -35.82
C ARG A 318 11.06 -13.14 -35.63
N GLU A 319 10.83 -13.89 -34.56
CA GLU A 319 9.53 -14.49 -34.24
C GLU A 319 8.53 -13.40 -33.84
N LEU A 320 8.96 -12.43 -33.03
CA LEU A 320 8.15 -11.28 -32.63
C LEU A 320 7.79 -10.38 -33.81
N GLU A 321 8.76 -10.07 -34.68
CA GLU A 321 8.52 -9.34 -35.92
C GLU A 321 7.53 -10.07 -36.84
N GLY A 322 7.66 -11.40 -36.96
CA GLY A 322 6.71 -12.23 -37.71
C GLY A 322 5.30 -12.17 -37.12
N ALA A 323 5.17 -12.34 -35.80
CA ALA A 323 3.90 -12.29 -35.10
C ALA A 323 3.20 -10.92 -35.26
N ILE A 324 3.96 -9.82 -35.21
CA ILE A 324 3.44 -8.47 -35.40
C ILE A 324 2.97 -8.26 -36.85
N ARG A 325 3.75 -8.72 -37.84
CA ARG A 325 3.34 -8.65 -39.26
C ARG A 325 2.07 -9.43 -39.55
N GLU A 326 1.82 -10.53 -38.84
CA GLU A 326 0.56 -11.27 -38.95
C GLU A 326 -0.61 -10.52 -38.30
N LEU A 327 -0.37 -9.81 -37.21
CA LEU A 327 -1.43 -9.11 -36.44
C LEU A 327 -1.88 -7.80 -37.09
N GLU A 328 -0.95 -7.04 -37.66
CA GLU A 328 -1.21 -5.74 -38.31
C GLU A 328 -2.37 -5.71 -39.31
N PRO A 329 -2.44 -6.62 -40.31
CA PRO A 329 -3.55 -6.61 -41.27
C PRO A 329 -4.88 -6.96 -40.60
N LEU A 330 -4.87 -7.77 -39.54
CA LEU A 330 -6.08 -8.11 -38.79
C LEU A 330 -6.64 -6.87 -38.07
N ILE A 331 -5.77 -6.09 -37.42
CA ILE A 331 -6.15 -4.82 -36.77
C ILE A 331 -6.62 -3.79 -37.81
N ALA A 332 -5.94 -3.71 -38.95
CA ALA A 332 -6.31 -2.78 -40.02
C ALA A 332 -7.74 -3.03 -40.51
N SER A 333 -8.12 -4.31 -40.64
CA SER A 333 -9.45 -4.75 -41.08
C SER A 333 -10.56 -4.64 -40.03
N TRP A 334 -10.21 -4.40 -38.77
CA TRP A 334 -11.16 -4.25 -37.66
C TRP A 334 -11.70 -2.81 -37.57
N ASP A 335 -13.01 -2.66 -37.34
CA ASP A 335 -13.72 -1.39 -37.18
C ASP A 335 -13.27 -0.59 -35.95
N GLY A 336 -12.83 -1.30 -34.91
CA GLY A 336 -12.01 -0.78 -33.83
C GLY A 336 -12.67 -0.62 -32.48
N GLU A 337 -13.93 -1.05 -32.34
CA GLU A 337 -14.66 -1.04 -31.08
C GLU A 337 -15.36 -2.39 -30.83
N GLY A 338 -15.23 -2.92 -29.61
CA GLY A 338 -16.02 -4.07 -29.16
C GLY A 338 -15.28 -5.40 -29.18
N GLU A 339 -15.93 -6.44 -29.71
CA GLU A 339 -15.38 -7.79 -29.71
C GLU A 339 -14.30 -7.94 -30.79
N PRO A 340 -13.11 -8.49 -30.46
CA PRO A 340 -12.08 -8.69 -31.46
C PRO A 340 -12.54 -9.68 -32.54
N PRO A 341 -12.20 -9.44 -33.83
CA PRO A 341 -12.49 -10.38 -34.91
C PRO A 341 -11.97 -11.79 -34.59
N ALA A 342 -12.72 -12.81 -34.98
CA ALA A 342 -12.35 -14.22 -34.74
C ALA A 342 -10.93 -14.56 -35.26
N ALA A 343 -10.49 -13.90 -36.33
CA ALA A 343 -9.13 -14.04 -36.86
C ALA A 343 -8.06 -13.52 -35.88
N MET A 344 -8.30 -12.39 -35.21
CA MET A 344 -7.40 -11.87 -34.16
C MET A 344 -7.35 -12.81 -32.95
N VAL A 345 -8.50 -13.35 -32.55
CA VAL A 345 -8.59 -14.32 -31.44
C VAL A 345 -7.87 -15.62 -31.78
N ALA A 346 -8.01 -16.11 -33.00
CA ALA A 346 -7.32 -17.29 -33.49
C ALA A 346 -5.81 -17.07 -33.54
N TRP A 347 -5.35 -15.93 -34.07
CA TRP A 347 -3.95 -15.53 -34.01
C TRP A 347 -3.41 -15.51 -32.58
N ALA A 348 -4.11 -14.85 -31.65
CA ALA A 348 -3.68 -14.72 -30.26
C ALA A 348 -3.60 -16.09 -29.56
N SER A 349 -4.55 -16.97 -29.84
CA SER A 349 -4.56 -18.34 -29.31
C SER A 349 -3.36 -19.15 -29.79
N ARG A 350 -3.04 -19.09 -31.10
CA ARG A 350 -1.84 -19.75 -31.65
C ARG A 350 -0.57 -19.17 -31.03
N PHE A 351 -0.47 -17.85 -30.95
CA PHE A 351 0.68 -17.15 -30.39
C PHE A 351 0.93 -17.59 -28.95
N LEU A 352 -0.09 -17.50 -28.09
CA LEU A 352 0.03 -17.88 -26.67
C LEU A 352 0.36 -19.38 -26.47
N ALA A 353 -0.15 -20.26 -27.33
CA ALA A 353 0.16 -21.69 -27.28
C ALA A 353 1.58 -22.02 -27.75
N SER A 354 2.08 -21.29 -28.76
CA SER A 354 3.45 -21.43 -29.26
C SER A 354 4.49 -20.76 -28.38
N TRP A 355 4.06 -19.89 -27.46
CA TRP A 355 4.95 -19.11 -26.62
C TRP A 355 5.54 -19.99 -25.50
N PRO A 356 6.86 -20.24 -25.48
CA PRO A 356 7.46 -21.09 -24.46
C PRO A 356 7.25 -20.51 -23.05
N PHE A 357 6.76 -21.35 -22.14
CA PHE A 357 6.69 -21.08 -20.70
C PHE A 357 8.12 -20.96 -20.16
N ASP A 358 8.45 -19.89 -19.44
CA ASP A 358 9.65 -19.92 -18.59
C ASP A 358 9.39 -20.92 -17.45
N PRO A 359 10.31 -21.86 -17.16
CA PRO A 359 10.25 -22.59 -15.91
C PRO A 359 10.40 -21.61 -14.75
N ARG A 360 9.57 -21.77 -13.72
CA ARG A 360 9.65 -20.97 -12.49
C ARG A 360 11.10 -20.97 -11.97
N PRO A 361 11.66 -19.83 -11.51
CA PRO A 361 12.91 -19.86 -10.77
C PRO A 361 12.61 -20.45 -9.39
N GLY A 362 12.88 -21.75 -9.21
CA GLY A 362 12.70 -22.42 -7.92
C GLY A 362 12.36 -23.90 -8.01
N ALA A 363 13.28 -24.70 -8.55
CA ALA A 363 13.40 -26.12 -8.23
C ALA A 363 14.88 -26.50 -8.39
N SER A 364 15.70 -25.97 -7.49
CA SER A 364 17.02 -26.53 -7.21
C SER A 364 16.85 -27.44 -6.00
N SER A 365 17.27 -28.69 -6.16
CA SER A 365 17.27 -29.75 -5.15
C SER A 365 18.06 -29.40 -3.90
#